data_AF-A0ABD6I0W4-F1
#
_entry.id   AF-A0ABD6I0W4-F1
#
_cell.length_a   1.000
_cell.length_b   1.000
_cell.length_c   1.000
_cell.angle_alpha   90.00
_cell.angle_beta   90.00
_cell.angle_gamma   90.00
#
_symmetry.space_group_name_H-M   'P 1'
#
loop_
_entity.id
_entity.type
_entity.pdbx_description
1 polymer ?
#
loop_
_entity_poly.entity_id
_entity_poly.type
_entity_poly.pdbx_seq_one_letter_code
_entity_poly.pdbx_strand_id
1 'polypeptide(L)'
;MDLKIVAVTACVSGVAHTYMAAERLQKVGHHEKWQIKIETQGALGIENKITPDDIARADVVLLVTDIEIDDAKRFCGHRTIKTSIKTFLLQPQHIAEAVKSIMKKPIVYLDIP
;
A
#
# COMPACT_ATOMS: atom_id res chain seq x y z
N MET A 1 -1.57 14.44 13.93
CA MET A 1 -2.58 13.77 13.09
C MET A 1 -1.93 12.54 12.55
N ASP A 2 -2.21 11.41 13.18
CA ASP A 2 -1.66 10.09 12.83
C ASP A 2 -2.42 9.59 11.60
N LEU A 3 -1.76 9.57 10.44
CA LEU A 3 -2.37 9.13 9.20
C LEU A 3 -2.53 7.60 9.22
N LYS A 4 -3.74 7.09 8.95
CA LYS A 4 -3.99 5.65 8.89
C LYS A 4 -3.89 5.16 7.46
N ILE A 5 -2.98 4.24 7.22
CA ILE A 5 -2.71 3.70 5.90
C ILE A 5 -2.87 2.19 5.94
N VAL A 6 -3.59 1.66 4.96
CA VAL A 6 -3.56 0.21 4.67
C VAL A 6 -2.80 0.00 3.37
N ALA A 7 -1.92 -0.99 3.33
CA ALA A 7 -1.10 -1.28 2.18
C ALA A 7 -1.17 -2.75 1.80
N VAL A 8 -1.19 -3.05 0.51
CA VAL A 8 -1.05 -4.41 -0.01
C VAL A 8 0.22 -4.50 -0.82
N THR A 9 1.08 -5.47 -0.51
CA THR A 9 2.22 -5.81 -1.37
C THR A 9 1.99 -7.14 -2.05
N ALA A 10 2.19 -7.21 -3.37
CA ALA A 10 2.00 -8.48 -4.08
C ALA A 10 2.84 -8.65 -5.35
N CYS A 11 3.41 -9.84 -5.56
CA CYS A 11 4.30 -10.16 -6.69
C CYS A 11 4.13 -11.63 -7.15
N VAL A 12 4.10 -11.88 -8.47
CA VAL A 12 3.93 -13.24 -9.06
C VAL A 12 4.98 -14.24 -8.57
N SER A 13 6.22 -13.77 -8.43
CA SER A 13 7.42 -14.61 -8.50
C SER A 13 7.97 -14.98 -7.12
N GLY A 14 7.38 -14.47 -6.03
CA GLY A 14 7.63 -15.05 -4.72
C GLY A 14 7.50 -14.13 -3.51
N VAL A 15 8.09 -14.65 -2.44
CA VAL A 15 8.12 -14.09 -1.08
C VAL A 15 9.07 -12.91 -0.93
N ALA A 16 10.21 -12.92 -1.61
CA ALA A 16 11.30 -11.99 -1.33
C ALA A 16 10.93 -10.53 -1.60
N HIS A 17 10.52 -10.19 -2.84
CA HIS A 17 10.19 -8.80 -3.17
C HIS A 17 8.93 -8.30 -2.45
N THR A 18 7.97 -9.19 -2.20
CA THR A 18 6.75 -8.90 -1.43
C THR A 18 7.08 -8.48 0.00
N TYR A 19 7.93 -9.24 0.70
CA TYR A 19 8.39 -8.88 2.04
C TYR A 19 9.34 -7.69 2.05
N MET A 20 10.27 -7.58 1.09
CA MET A 20 11.15 -6.42 0.97
C MET A 20 10.37 -5.11 0.79
N ALA A 21 9.30 -5.14 -0.02
CA ALA A 21 8.41 -4.02 -0.19
C ALA A 21 7.65 -3.71 1.12
N ALA A 22 7.15 -4.74 1.80
CA ALA A 22 6.48 -4.57 3.09
C ALA A 22 7.39 -3.94 4.15
N GLU A 23 8.62 -4.43 4.31
CA GLU A 23 9.60 -3.87 5.25
C GLU A 23 9.98 -2.43 4.90
N ARG A 24 10.18 -2.11 3.61
CA ARG A 24 10.45 -0.73 3.18
C ARG A 24 9.27 0.19 3.43
N LEU A 25 8.04 -0.26 3.19
CA LEU A 25 6.82 0.49 3.54
C LEU A 25 6.72 0.74 5.04
N GLN A 26 7.02 -0.24 5.89
CA GLN A 26 7.06 -0.03 7.35
C GLN A 26 8.07 1.04 7.73
N LYS A 27 9.27 1.03 7.12
CA LYS A 27 10.30 2.05 7.37
C LYS A 27 9.85 3.45 6.95
N VAL A 28 9.21 3.58 5.77
CA VAL A 28 8.63 4.86 5.31
C VAL A 28 7.53 5.32 6.27
N GLY A 29 6.61 4.42 6.64
CA GLY A 29 5.54 4.72 7.58
C GLY A 29 6.05 5.15 8.94
N HIS A 30 7.08 4.50 9.46
CA HIS A 30 7.73 4.91 10.72
C HIS A 30 8.39 6.29 10.60
N HIS A 31 9.08 6.57 9.50
CA HIS A 31 9.71 7.87 9.26
C HIS A 31 8.70 9.02 9.17
N GLU A 32 7.59 8.77 8.46
CA GLU A 32 6.51 9.73 8.24
C GLU A 32 5.45 9.73 9.36
N LYS A 33 5.63 8.89 10.40
CA LYS A 33 4.74 8.72 11.56
C LYS A 33 3.30 8.32 11.18
N TRP A 34 3.18 7.39 10.23
CA TRP A 34 1.91 6.78 9.82
C TRP A 34 1.61 5.53 10.66
N GLN A 35 0.32 5.31 10.91
CA GLN A 35 -0.18 4.02 11.35
C GLN A 35 -0.44 3.17 10.10
N ILE A 36 0.53 2.34 9.74
CA ILE A 36 0.46 1.50 8.54
C ILE A 36 0.19 0.03 8.88
N LYS A 37 -0.82 -0.56 8.22
CA LYS A 37 -1.07 -2.01 8.22
C LYS A 37 -0.78 -2.56 6.83
N ILE A 38 0.00 -3.63 6.75
CA ILE A 38 0.47 -4.19 5.47
C ILE A 38 -0.01 -5.63 5.33
N GLU A 39 -0.78 -5.90 4.28
CA GLU A 39 -1.13 -7.23 3.81
C GLU A 39 -0.13 -7.66 2.74
N THR A 40 0.35 -8.89 2.82
CA THR A 40 1.28 -9.45 1.82
C THR A 40 0.55 -10.56 1.07
N GLN A 41 0.55 -10.49 -0.27
CA GLN A 41 -0.01 -11.52 -1.14
C GLN A 41 1.09 -12.08 -2.03
N GLY A 42 1.44 -13.35 -1.86
CA GLY A 42 2.49 -13.98 -2.65
C GLY A 42 2.24 -15.46 -2.86
N ALA A 43 3.29 -16.19 -3.23
CA ALA A 43 3.21 -17.63 -3.49
C ALA A 43 2.77 -18.46 -2.26
N LEU A 44 2.96 -17.93 -1.04
CA LEU A 44 2.51 -18.56 0.21
C LEU A 44 1.04 -18.24 0.57
N GLY A 45 0.36 -17.45 -0.26
CA GLY A 45 -1.00 -16.96 -0.01
C GLY A 45 -1.02 -15.54 0.56
N ILE A 46 -2.11 -15.22 1.26
CA ILE A 46 -2.37 -13.91 1.87
C ILE A 46 -2.01 -13.97 3.36
N GLU A 47 -1.14 -13.07 3.80
CA GLU A 47 -0.79 -12.89 5.22
C GLU A 47 -1.11 -11.48 5.69
N ASN A 48 -1.32 -11.32 7.00
CA ASN A 48 -1.70 -10.04 7.62
C ASN A 48 -2.91 -9.38 6.96
N LYS A 49 -3.91 -10.21 6.61
CA LYS A 49 -5.11 -9.77 5.90
C LYS A 49 -5.73 -8.52 6.53
N ILE A 50 -5.88 -7.49 5.72
CA ILE A 50 -6.55 -6.24 6.07
C ILE A 50 -8.04 -6.54 6.24
N THR A 51 -8.57 -6.16 7.40
CA THR A 51 -9.98 -6.37 7.73
C THR A 51 -10.84 -5.21 7.21
N PRO A 52 -12.16 -5.39 7.06
CA PRO A 52 -13.07 -4.32 6.67
C PRO A 52 -13.00 -3.09 7.61
N ASP A 53 -12.79 -3.34 8.90
CA ASP A 53 -12.66 -2.33 9.95
C ASP A 53 -11.33 -1.54 9.84
N ASP A 54 -10.26 -2.16 9.34
CA ASP A 54 -9.03 -1.44 8.99
C ASP A 54 -9.25 -0.50 7.80
N ILE A 55 -9.97 -0.97 6.77
CA ILE A 55 -10.27 -0.19 5.56
C ILE A 55 -11.14 1.01 5.89
N ALA A 56 -12.21 0.79 6.66
CA ALA A 56 -13.13 1.86 7.07
C ALA A 56 -12.44 2.98 7.87
N ARG A 57 -11.33 2.67 8.54
CA ARG A 57 -10.52 3.64 9.30
C ARG A 57 -9.32 4.19 8.52
N ALA A 58 -9.08 3.71 7.30
CA ALA A 58 -7.93 4.11 6.50
C ALA A 58 -8.21 5.44 5.79
N ASP A 59 -7.26 6.36 5.89
CA ASP A 59 -7.26 7.61 5.11
C ASP A 59 -6.82 7.36 3.67
N VAL A 60 -5.88 6.41 3.48
CA VAL A 60 -5.25 6.07 2.20
C VAL A 60 -5.00 4.57 2.10
N VAL A 61 -5.24 4.02 0.91
CA VAL A 61 -4.89 2.66 0.51
C VAL A 61 -3.67 2.72 -0.42
N LEU A 62 -2.63 1.93 -0.12
CA LEU A 62 -1.45 1.76 -0.96
C LEU A 62 -1.44 0.37 -1.59
N LEU A 63 -1.43 0.29 -2.91
CA LEU A 63 -1.33 -0.97 -3.65
C LEU A 63 0.04 -1.03 -4.31
N VAL A 64 1.00 -1.72 -3.69
CA VAL A 64 2.35 -1.90 -4.22
C VAL A 64 2.43 -3.28 -4.84
N THR A 65 2.15 -3.39 -6.13
CA THR A 65 1.99 -4.70 -6.75
C THR A 65 2.36 -4.75 -8.22
N ASP A 66 2.93 -5.89 -8.62
CA ASP A 66 3.14 -6.23 -10.03
C ASP A 66 2.03 -7.16 -10.58
N ILE A 67 1.01 -7.47 -9.76
CA ILE A 67 -0.10 -8.39 -10.09
C ILE A 67 -1.46 -7.79 -9.73
N GLU A 68 -2.51 -8.51 -10.11
CA GLU A 68 -3.85 -8.20 -9.60
C GLU A 68 -3.93 -8.59 -8.12
N ILE A 69 -4.48 -7.67 -7.32
CA ILE A 69 -4.71 -7.87 -5.89
C ILE A 69 -5.96 -8.71 -5.69
N ASP A 70 -5.84 -9.76 -4.87
CA ASP A 70 -6.99 -10.53 -4.44
C ASP A 70 -7.95 -9.65 -3.63
N ASP A 71 -9.23 -9.71 -4.01
CA ASP A 71 -10.31 -8.93 -3.41
C ASP A 71 -10.10 -7.40 -3.49
N ALA A 72 -9.49 -6.89 -4.57
CA ALA A 72 -9.23 -5.45 -4.75
C ALA A 72 -10.47 -4.53 -4.60
N LYS A 73 -11.68 -5.09 -4.84
CA LYS A 73 -12.96 -4.37 -4.75
C LYS A 73 -13.21 -3.78 -3.36
N ARG A 74 -12.66 -4.37 -2.29
CA ARG A 74 -12.82 -3.86 -0.91
C ARG A 74 -12.20 -2.48 -0.68
N PHE A 75 -11.28 -2.06 -1.55
CA PHE A 75 -10.64 -0.74 -1.50
C PHE A 75 -11.36 0.32 -2.32
N CYS A 76 -12.44 -0.04 -3.02
CA CYS A 76 -13.22 0.90 -3.83
C CYS A 76 -13.79 2.03 -2.95
N GLY A 77 -13.76 3.26 -3.46
CA GLY A 77 -14.22 4.45 -2.73
C GLY A 77 -13.22 5.03 -1.72
N HIS A 78 -12.03 4.44 -1.58
CA HIS A 78 -10.96 5.01 -0.76
C HIS A 78 -9.90 5.70 -1.64
N ARG A 79 -9.20 6.69 -1.07
CA ARG A 79 -8.03 7.30 -1.73
C ARG A 79 -6.98 6.22 -1.94
N THR A 80 -6.76 5.85 -3.19
CA THR A 80 -5.93 4.69 -3.51
C THR A 80 -4.74 5.14 -4.35
N ILE A 81 -3.54 4.76 -3.93
CA ILE A 81 -2.31 4.93 -4.70
C ILE A 81 -1.82 3.56 -5.11
N LYS A 82 -1.64 3.34 -6.40
CA LYS A 82 -1.06 2.11 -6.95
C LYS A 82 0.33 2.39 -7.53
N THR A 83 1.27 1.49 -7.27
CA THR A 83 2.61 1.49 -7.89
C THR A 83 3.14 0.06 -8.02
N SER A 84 4.15 -0.13 -8.86
CA SER A 84 4.81 -1.42 -9.05
C SER A 84 5.79 -1.71 -7.90
N ILE A 85 6.04 -2.98 -7.57
CA ILE A 85 7.01 -3.36 -6.53
C ILE A 85 8.39 -2.84 -6.91
N LYS A 86 8.79 -3.02 -8.18
CA LYS A 86 10.09 -2.57 -8.68
C LYS A 86 10.30 -1.07 -8.48
N THR A 87 9.31 -0.25 -8.87
CA THR A 87 9.37 1.21 -8.70
C THR A 87 9.48 1.58 -7.24
N PHE A 88 8.61 1.01 -6.39
CA PHE A 88 8.63 1.29 -4.96
C PHE A 88 9.96 0.93 -4.30
N LEU A 89 10.56 -0.19 -4.69
CA LEU A 89 11.86 -0.59 -4.19
C LEU A 89 12.97 0.38 -4.64
N LEU A 90 12.91 0.96 -5.83
CA LEU A 90 13.90 1.93 -6.32
C LEU A 90 13.71 3.33 -5.71
N GLN A 91 12.45 3.75 -5.52
CA GLN A 91 12.10 5.12 -5.12
C GLN A 91 10.99 5.12 -4.04
N PRO A 92 11.26 4.60 -2.83
CA PRO A 92 10.25 4.49 -1.78
C PRO A 92 9.72 5.85 -1.28
N GLN A 93 10.54 6.91 -1.39
CA GLN A 93 10.17 8.26 -0.97
C GLN A 93 9.01 8.87 -1.79
N HIS A 94 8.85 8.48 -3.06
CA HIS A 94 7.79 9.01 -3.92
C HIS A 94 6.40 8.68 -3.37
N ILE A 95 6.25 7.57 -2.63
CA ILE A 95 4.99 7.23 -1.97
C ILE A 95 4.62 8.24 -0.90
N ALA A 96 5.57 8.75 -0.12
CA ALA A 96 5.28 9.77 0.89
C ALA A 96 4.80 11.08 0.26
N GLU A 97 5.41 11.48 -0.85
CA GLU A 97 4.98 12.66 -1.60
C GLU A 97 3.60 12.45 -2.23
N ALA A 98 3.34 11.28 -2.81
CA ALA A 98 2.04 10.92 -3.38
C ALA A 98 0.94 10.93 -2.31
N VAL A 99 1.21 10.37 -1.12
CA VAL A 99 0.30 10.40 0.04
C VAL A 99 0.01 11.84 0.48
N LYS A 100 1.03 12.70 0.59
CA LYS A 100 0.84 14.12 0.93
C LYS A 100 0.02 14.88 -0.11
N SER A 101 0.15 14.52 -1.39
CA SER A 101 -0.57 15.12 -2.51
C SER A 101 -2.03 14.68 -2.56
N ILE A 102 -2.32 13.37 -2.39
CA ILE A 102 -3.67 12.82 -2.48
C ILE A 102 -4.57 13.27 -1.33
N MET A 103 -3.99 13.52 -0.15
CA MET A 103 -4.72 14.03 1.01
C MET A 103 -5.33 15.42 0.79
N LYS A 104 -4.81 16.21 -0.17
CA LYS A 104 -5.32 17.53 -0.53
C LYS A 104 -6.39 17.49 -1.64
N LYS A 105 -6.66 16.31 -2.22
CA LYS A 105 -7.56 16.12 -3.35
C LYS A 105 -8.83 15.35 -2.89
N PRO A 106 -9.97 15.50 -3.62
CA PRO A 106 -11.14 14.64 -3.41
C PRO A 106 -10.78 13.16 -3.63
N ILE A 107 -11.62 12.22 -3.19
CA ILE A 107 -11.36 10.77 -3.34
C ILE A 107 -10.96 10.47 -4.78
N VAL A 108 -9.71 10.08 -4.98
CA VAL A 108 -9.11 9.82 -6.29
C VAL A 108 -8.32 8.53 -6.25
N TYR A 109 -8.29 7.87 -7.41
CA TYR A 109 -7.40 6.76 -7.69
C TYR A 109 -6.19 7.33 -8.44
N LEU A 110 -4.98 7.07 -7.94
CA LEU A 110 -3.73 7.52 -8.53
C LEU A 110 -2.84 6.31 -8.83
N ASP A 111 -2.55 6.08 -10.12
CA ASP A 111 -1.54 5.12 -10.57
C ASP A 111 -0.25 5.90 -10.82
N ILE A 112 0.81 5.60 -10.05
CA ILE A 112 2.13 6.22 -10.24
C ILE A 112 3.11 5.22 -10.86
N PRO A 113 3.86 5.65 -11.90
CA PRO A 113 4.82 4.80 -12.59
C PRO A 113 5.97 4.39 -11.67
#